data_AF-A0A359CSD8-F1
#
_entry.id   AF-A0A359CSD8-F1
#
_cell.length_a   1.000
_cell.length_b   1.000
_cell.length_c   1.000
_cell.angle_alpha   90.00
_cell.angle_beta   90.00
_cell.angle_gamma   90.00
#
_symmetry.space_group_name_H-M   'P 1'
#
loop_
_entity.id
_entity.type
_entity.pdbx_description
1 polymer ?
#
loop_
_entity_poly.entity_id
_entity_poly.type
_entity_poly.pdbx_seq_one_letter_code
_entity_poly.pdbx_strand_id
1 'polypeptide(L)' 'MIRTLITADRNILSFPIPKNYIGRVIEIIAFPVDEEKDEIQAKKKEVSFDAVSIDTRGFKFNRDEANER' A
#
# COMPACT_ATOMS: atom_id res chain seq x y z
N MET A 1 -11.65 -20.79 -3.00
CA MET A 1 -11.86 -19.47 -3.63
C MET A 1 -11.26 -19.55 -5.02
N ILE A 2 -12.01 -19.21 -6.08
CA ILE A 2 -11.51 -19.23 -7.46
C ILE A 2 -11.23 -17.78 -7.84
N ARG A 3 -10.00 -17.49 -8.28
CA ARG A 3 -9.62 -16.20 -8.86
C ARG A 3 -9.26 -16.41 -10.31
N THR A 4 -9.90 -15.66 -11.19
CA THR A 4 -9.70 -15.75 -12.63
C THR A 4 -9.56 -14.33 -13.18
N LEU A 5 -8.49 -14.08 -13.92
CA LEU A 5 -8.26 -12.81 -14.61
C LEU A 5 -8.72 -13.00 -16.06
N ILE A 6 -9.75 -12.27 -16.46
CA ILE A 6 -10.25 -12.30 -17.84
C ILE A 6 -10.38 -10.86 -18.33
N THR A 7 -9.86 -10.62 -19.52
CA THR A 7 -10.14 -9.42 -20.31
C THR A 7 -11.37 -9.72 -21.17
N ALA A 8 -12.45 -8.98 -20.99
CA ALA A 8 -13.67 -9.18 -21.77
C ALA A 8 -13.62 -8.40 -23.09
N ASP A 9 -13.71 -9.07 -24.23
CA ASP A 9 -13.80 -8.43 -25.55
C ASP A 9 -15.20 -7.87 -25.87
N ARG A 10 -16.21 -8.22 -25.06
CA ARG A 10 -17.61 -7.87 -25.23
C ARG A 10 -18.27 -7.61 -23.89
N ASN A 11 -19.45 -6.99 -23.91
CA ASN A 11 -20.25 -6.74 -22.70
C ASN A 11 -20.78 -8.01 -22.01
N ILE A 12 -20.57 -9.19 -22.61
CA ILE A 12 -20.99 -10.48 -22.04
C ILE A 12 -19.74 -11.32 -21.77
N LEU A 13 -19.54 -11.70 -20.51
CA LEU A 13 -18.50 -12.61 -20.07
C LEU A 13 -19.09 -14.01 -19.86
N SER A 14 -18.44 -15.05 -20.37
CA SER A 14 -18.84 -16.44 -20.16
C SER A 14 -17.61 -17.28 -19.82
N PHE A 15 -17.68 -18.04 -18.73
CA PHE A 15 -16.59 -18.92 -18.31
C PHE A 15 -17.14 -20.23 -17.72
N PRO A 16 -16.44 -21.35 -17.91
CA PRO A 16 -16.84 -22.62 -17.32
C PRO A 16 -16.66 -22.59 -15.81
N ILE A 17 -17.68 -23.04 -15.07
CA ILE A 17 -17.58 -23.24 -13.62
C ILE A 17 -17.25 -24.71 -13.30
N PRO A 18 -16.52 -24.98 -12.21
CA PRO A 18 -16.22 -26.35 -11.81
C PRO A 18 -17.50 -27.14 -11.43
N LYS A 19 -17.51 -28.44 -11.72
CA LYS A 19 -18.70 -29.30 -11.54
C LYS A 19 -19.27 -29.29 -10.11
N ASN A 20 -18.42 -29.12 -9.11
CA ASN A 20 -18.81 -29.08 -7.70
C ASN A 20 -19.59 -27.81 -7.29
N TYR A 21 -19.72 -26.83 -8.17
CA TYR A 21 -20.49 -25.60 -7.96
C TYR A 21 -21.91 -25.69 -8.57
N ILE A 22 -22.19 -26.70 -9.38
CA ILE A 22 -23.51 -26.88 -10.02
C ILE A 22 -24.57 -27.14 -8.95
N GLY A 23 -25.69 -26.41 -9.02
CA GLY A 23 -26.82 -26.54 -8.09
C GLY A 23 -26.60 -25.88 -6.73
N ARG A 24 -25.52 -25.10 -6.56
CA ARG A 24 -25.24 -24.33 -5.34
C ARG A 24 -25.45 -22.83 -5.60
N VAL A 25 -25.75 -22.10 -4.54
CA VAL A 25 -25.71 -20.63 -4.56
C VAL A 25 -24.25 -20.21 -4.55
N ILE A 26 -23.86 -19.35 -5.49
CA ILE A 26 -22.49 -18.88 -5.67
C ILE A 26 -22.53 -17.36 -5.69
N GLU A 27 -21.68 -16.73 -4.90
CA GLU A 27 -21.41 -15.30 -4.98
C GLU A 27 -20.25 -15.06 -5.96
N ILE A 28 -20.43 -14.10 -6.88
CA ILE A 28 -19.43 -13.71 -7.87
C ILE A 28 -19.09 -12.24 -7.63
N ILE A 29 -17.82 -11.97 -7.35
CA ILE A 29 -17.29 -10.61 -7.17
C ILE A 29 -16.29 -10.37 -8.29
N ALA A 30 -16.48 -9.29 -9.05
CA ALA A 30 -15.60 -8.88 -10.12
C ALA A 30 -15.17 -7.42 -9.90
N PHE A 31 -13.89 -7.15 -10.14
CA PHE A 31 -13.29 -5.82 -10.06
C PHE A 31 -12.24 -5.67 -11.16
N PRO A 32 -12.05 -4.46 -11.72
CA PRO A 32 -10.96 -4.21 -12.66
C PRO A 32 -9.62 -4.48 -11.98
N VAL A 33 -8.70 -5.10 -12.72
CA VAL A 33 -7.36 -5.43 -12.21
C VAL A 33 -6.47 -4.18 -12.20
N ASP A 34 -6.67 -3.33 -13.21
CA ASP A 34 -6.10 -1.99 -13.35
C ASP A 34 -7.17 -0.95 -13.01
N GLU A 35 -7.79 -1.05 -11.82
CA GLU A 35 -8.15 0.20 -11.16
C GLU A 35 -6.82 0.94 -11.00
N GLU A 36 -6.58 1.92 -11.88
CA GLU A 36 -5.47 2.85 -11.68
C GLU A 36 -5.54 3.24 -10.21
N LYS A 37 -4.38 3.25 -9.53
CA LYS A 37 -4.25 3.84 -8.21
C LYS A 37 -4.47 5.36 -8.31
N ASP A 38 -5.54 5.79 -8.96
CA ASP A 38 -6.05 7.13 -8.86
C ASP A 38 -6.33 7.35 -7.37
N GLU A 39 -5.55 8.28 -6.82
CA GLU A 39 -5.59 8.81 -5.46
C GLU A 39 -4.68 8.22 -4.36
N ILE A 40 -3.67 7.39 -4.65
CA ILE A 40 -2.50 7.33 -3.72
C ILE A 40 -1.16 7.30 -4.47
N GLN A 41 -1.04 8.07 -5.55
CA GLN A 41 0.19 8.84 -5.72
C GLN A 41 0.03 10.13 -4.93
N ALA A 42 0.02 10.02 -3.59
CA ALA A 42 0.54 11.10 -2.79
C ALA A 42 1.93 11.36 -3.38
N LYS A 43 2.08 12.43 -4.18
CA LYS A 43 3.38 12.96 -4.56
C LYS A 43 4.21 12.82 -3.30
N LYS A 44 5.22 11.96 -3.34
CA LYS A 44 6.13 11.76 -2.22
C LYS A 44 6.75 13.14 -2.03
N LYS A 45 6.11 13.99 -1.22
CA LYS A 45 6.65 15.28 -0.84
C LYS A 45 7.97 14.88 -0.23
N GLU A 46 9.06 15.27 -0.87
CA GLU A 46 10.36 15.22 -0.24
C GLU A 46 10.24 16.07 1.02
N VAL A 47 9.91 15.42 2.12
CA VAL A 47 9.96 16.02 3.45
C VAL A 47 11.44 16.15 3.75
N SER A 48 11.99 17.29 3.35
CA SER A 48 13.32 17.72 3.79
C SER A 48 13.21 18.05 5.27
N PHE A 49 13.81 17.23 6.12
CA PHE A 49 14.09 17.63 7.49
C PHE A 49 15.24 18.64 7.43
N ASP A 50 14.96 19.89 7.76
CA ASP A 50 16.00 20.88 7.99
C ASP A 50 16.72 20.49 9.29
N ALA A 51 17.76 19.66 9.15
CA ALA A 51 18.59 19.26 10.26
C ALA A 51 19.41 20.47 10.69
N VAL A 52 19.02 21.09 11.81
CA VAL A 52 19.82 22.14 12.45
C VAL A 52 21.15 21.52 12.89
N SER A 53 22.18 21.69 12.06
CA SER A 53 23.54 21.25 12.38
C SER A 53 24.16 22.27 13.33
N ILE A 54 24.26 21.93 14.61
CA ILE A 54 25.05 22.70 15.57
C ILE A 54 26.51 22.26 15.49
N ASP A 55 27.44 23.21 15.50
CA ASP A 55 28.87 22.93 15.53
C ASP A 55 29.26 22.45 16.93
N THR A 56 29.51 21.15 17.06
CA THR A 56 29.87 20.51 18.34
C THR A 56 31.37 20.43 18.56
N ARG A 57 32.19 21.11 17.76
CA ARG A 57 33.65 21.08 17.88
C ARG A 57 34.06 21.71 19.21
N GLY A 58 34.50 20.87 20.14
CA GLY A 58 34.91 21.27 21.50
C GLY A 58 33.84 21.07 22.57
N PHE A 59 32.63 20.64 22.21
CA PHE A 59 31.62 20.29 23.18
C PHE A 59 31.91 18.90 23.76
N LYS A 60 32.09 18.82 25.09
CA LYS A 60 32.27 17.56 25.80
C LYS A 60 31.12 17.41 26.77
N PHE A 61 30.33 16.35 26.60
CA PHE A 61 29.22 16.04 27.49
C PHE A 61 29.73 15.85 28.92
N ASN A 62 29.28 16.70 29.84
CA ASN A 62 29.59 16.61 31.26
C ASN A 62 28.45 15.88 31.98
N ARG A 63 28.75 14.65 32.45
CA ARG A 63 27.76 13.79 33.11
C ARG A 63 27.37 14.31 34.50
N ASP A 64 28.26 15.04 35.17
CA ASP A 64 28.00 15.57 36.50
C ASP A 64 27.02 16.76 36.43
N GLU A 65 27.23 17.69 35.48
CA GLU A 65 26.32 18.82 35.21
C GLU A 65 24.91 18.37 34.80
N ALA A 66 24.81 17.28 34.01
CA ALA A 66 23.52 16.74 33.56
C ALA A 66 22.73 16.01 34.66
N ASN A 67 23.37 15.65 35.77
CA ASN A 67 22.77 14.93 36.88
C ASN A 67 22.57 15.80 38.13
N GLU A 68 23.00 17.06 38.12
CA GLU A 68 22.61 18.04 39.13
C GLU A 68 21.13 18.41 38.93
N ARG A 69 20.28 17.85 39.80
CA ARG A 69 18.85 18.14 39.95
C ARG A 69 18.57 18.58 41.36
#